data_AF-A0AAW8IB22-F1
#
_entry.id   AF-A0AAW8IB22-F1
#
_cell.length_a   1.000
_cell.length_b   1.000
_cell.length_c   1.000
_cell.angle_alpha   90.00
_cell.angle_beta   90.00
_cell.angle_gamma   90.00
#
_symmetry.space_group_name_H-M   'P 1'
#
loop_
_entity.id
_entity.type
_entity.pdbx_description
1 polymer ?
#
loop_
_entity_poly.entity_id
_entity_poly.type
_entity_poly.pdbx_seq_one_letter_code
_entity_poly.pdbx_strand_id
1 'polypeptide(L)'
;MNIISFENDIPQETFDKNAENLKMAQLNLSDFNKRMGKDYDLVCKFTNGHPRFFLKQDLRYPENTNTIASQINWLLNWKREINDRIYFQIFFNDIEREFEKIDHYHSPYVEKDKVYDKLVENFKKKYTEYAPLGFLNQEDENYIKEEINKKFLQRIV
;
A
#
# COMPACT_ATOMS: atom_id res chain seq x y z
N MET A 1 3.82 17.86 5.77
CA MET A 1 4.25 17.74 4.37
C MET A 1 5.12 16.50 4.31
N ASN A 2 4.66 15.43 3.67
CA ASN A 2 5.39 14.16 3.65
C ASN A 2 6.46 14.23 2.56
N ILE A 3 7.69 13.84 2.89
CA ILE A 3 8.84 14.12 2.03
C ILE A 3 9.37 12.80 1.48
N ILE A 4 9.31 12.67 0.15
CA ILE A 4 10.17 11.75 -0.57
C ILE A 4 11.51 12.46 -0.77
N SER A 5 12.50 12.02 -0.02
CA SER A 5 13.89 12.46 -0.14
C SER A 5 14.66 11.57 -1.11
N PHE A 6 15.80 12.05 -1.61
CA PHE A 6 16.66 11.30 -2.51
C PHE A 6 17.99 11.00 -1.84
N GLU A 7 18.54 9.80 -2.07
CA GLU A 7 19.79 9.39 -1.42
C GLU A 7 21.02 10.14 -1.95
N ASN A 8 21.02 10.50 -3.24
CA ASN A 8 22.13 11.16 -3.91
C ASN A 8 21.63 12.31 -4.78
N ASP A 9 22.55 13.16 -5.25
CA ASP A 9 22.28 14.09 -6.34
C ASP A 9 21.91 13.30 -7.60
N ILE A 10 20.67 13.46 -8.04
CA ILE A 10 20.13 12.74 -9.19
C ILE A 10 20.20 13.65 -10.41
N PRO A 11 20.72 13.16 -11.56
CA PRO A 11 20.69 13.91 -12.81
C PRO A 11 19.24 14.31 -13.17
N GLN A 12 19.04 15.55 -13.60
CA GLN A 12 17.71 16.07 -13.97
C GLN A 12 17.00 15.16 -14.99
N GLU A 13 17.73 14.61 -15.97
CA GLU A 13 17.20 13.66 -16.95
C GLU A 13 16.57 12.41 -16.29
N THR A 14 17.20 11.89 -15.23
CA THR A 14 16.68 10.73 -14.48
C THR A 14 15.41 11.10 -13.71
N PHE A 15 15.35 12.32 -13.18
CA PHE A 15 14.17 12.85 -12.50
C PHE A 15 13.00 12.99 -13.49
N ASP A 16 13.22 13.68 -14.61
CA ASP A 16 12.21 13.95 -15.62
C ASP A 16 11.62 12.66 -16.21
N LYS A 17 12.50 11.69 -16.52
CA LYS A 17 12.09 10.34 -16.99
C LYS A 17 11.17 9.61 -15.99
N ASN A 18 11.26 9.92 -14.71
CA ASN A 18 10.53 9.25 -13.65
C ASN A 18 9.49 10.13 -12.95
N ALA A 19 9.20 11.34 -13.47
CA ALA A 19 8.33 12.31 -12.83
C ALA A 19 6.93 11.73 -12.49
N GLU A 20 6.34 10.94 -13.39
CA GLU A 20 5.07 10.26 -13.13
C GLU A 20 5.16 9.26 -11.98
N ASN A 21 6.23 8.45 -11.94
CA ASN A 21 6.44 7.45 -10.89
C ASN A 21 6.61 8.11 -9.52
N LEU A 22 7.35 9.22 -9.47
CA LEU A 22 7.52 10.02 -8.26
C LEU A 22 6.19 10.66 -7.81
N LYS A 23 5.40 11.17 -8.75
CA LYS A 23 4.07 11.73 -8.46
C LYS A 23 3.13 10.68 -7.88
N MET A 24 3.07 9.49 -8.48
CA MET A 24 2.26 8.38 -7.97
C MET A 24 2.70 7.94 -6.56
N ALA A 25 4.01 7.81 -6.34
CA ALA A 25 4.55 7.50 -5.01
C ALA A 25 4.13 8.54 -3.96
N GLN A 26 4.22 9.84 -4.29
CA GLN A 26 3.83 10.92 -3.40
C GLN A 26 2.33 10.88 -3.06
N LEU A 27 1.48 10.61 -4.05
CA LEU A 27 0.02 10.49 -3.84
C LEU A 27 -0.30 9.37 -2.87
N ASN A 28 0.24 8.17 -3.10
CA ASN A 28 -0.04 6.99 -2.26
C ASN A 28 0.56 7.13 -0.85
N LEU A 29 1.75 7.73 -0.70
CA LEU A 29 2.32 8.04 0.61
C LEU A 29 1.43 9.02 1.40
N SER A 30 0.98 10.09 0.73
CA SER A 30 0.16 11.13 1.37
C SER A 30 -1.18 10.59 1.82
N ASP A 31 -1.83 9.80 0.96
CA ASP A 31 -3.09 9.13 1.27
C ASP A 31 -2.94 8.11 2.42
N PHE A 32 -1.93 7.25 2.36
CA PHE A 32 -1.66 6.26 3.42
C PHE A 32 -1.44 6.94 4.78
N ASN A 33 -0.58 7.95 4.84
CA ASN A 33 -0.28 8.69 6.06
C ASN A 33 -1.55 9.33 6.65
N LYS A 34 -2.38 9.92 5.80
CA LYS A 34 -3.66 10.51 6.22
C LYS A 34 -4.59 9.46 6.81
N ARG A 35 -4.77 8.31 6.14
CA ARG A 35 -5.69 7.25 6.58
C ARG A 35 -5.20 6.54 7.85
N MET A 36 -3.91 6.31 7.94
CA MET A 36 -3.29 5.58 9.05
C MET A 36 -2.89 6.48 10.23
N GLY A 37 -3.02 7.81 10.11
CA GLY A 37 -2.54 8.75 11.13
C GLY A 37 -1.03 8.63 11.34
N LYS A 38 -0.27 8.48 10.25
CA LYS A 38 1.19 8.33 10.24
C LYS A 38 1.85 9.51 9.55
N ASP A 39 3.13 9.67 9.78
CA ASP A 39 4.01 10.69 9.23
C ASP A 39 5.24 10.06 8.58
N TYR A 40 5.03 8.95 7.87
CA TYR A 40 6.11 8.26 7.19
C TYR A 40 6.72 9.11 6.08
N ASP A 41 8.03 8.99 5.96
CA ASP A 41 8.82 9.63 4.92
C ASP A 41 9.52 8.53 4.13
N LEU A 42 9.82 8.82 2.86
CA LEU A 42 10.50 7.87 1.99
C LEU A 42 11.86 8.40 1.55
N VAL A 43 12.77 7.46 1.31
CA VAL A 43 14.01 7.68 0.56
C VAL A 43 13.86 6.99 -0.78
N CYS A 44 14.04 7.74 -1.86
CA CYS A 44 14.06 7.24 -3.23
C CYS A 44 15.51 7.01 -3.67
N LYS A 45 15.76 5.80 -4.16
CA LYS A 45 17.02 5.39 -4.79
C LYS A 45 16.73 5.02 -6.24
N PHE A 46 17.64 5.34 -7.14
CA PHE A 46 17.53 4.91 -8.54
C PHE A 46 18.43 3.69 -8.77
N THR A 47 17.86 2.60 -9.26
CA THR A 47 18.59 1.39 -9.68
C THR A 47 18.30 1.17 -11.15
N ASN A 48 19.34 1.16 -12.00
CA ASN A 48 19.20 1.05 -13.46
C ASN A 48 18.21 2.07 -14.06
N GLY A 49 18.21 3.31 -13.56
CA GLY A 49 17.31 4.38 -14.01
C GLY A 49 15.86 4.28 -13.50
N HIS A 50 15.58 3.36 -12.58
CA HIS A 50 14.25 3.12 -12.03
C HIS A 50 14.17 3.49 -10.54
N PRO A 51 13.13 4.21 -10.09
CA PRO A 51 12.98 4.59 -8.70
C PRO A 51 12.58 3.39 -7.85
N ARG A 52 13.16 3.32 -6.66
CA ARG A 52 12.84 2.38 -5.60
C ARG A 52 12.78 3.13 -4.27
N PHE A 53 11.71 2.90 -3.53
CA PHE A 53 11.39 3.63 -2.31
C PHE A 53 11.69 2.78 -1.08
N PHE A 54 12.19 3.45 -0.05
CA PHE A 54 12.52 2.86 1.24
C PHE A 54 11.90 3.73 2.31
N LEU A 55 11.44 3.13 3.40
CA LEU A 55 10.99 3.89 4.55
C LEU A 55 12.19 4.58 5.19
N LYS A 56 12.07 5.86 5.52
CA LYS A 56 13.13 6.59 6.22
C LYS A 56 13.18 6.24 7.71
N GLN A 57 12.04 5.88 8.28
CA GLN A 57 11.90 5.51 9.69
C GLN A 57 12.45 4.10 9.94
N ASP A 58 13.25 3.95 10.99
CA ASP A 58 13.66 2.65 11.52
C ASP A 58 12.52 2.02 12.32
N LEU A 59 11.73 1.18 11.66
CA LEU A 59 10.65 0.42 12.30
C LEU A 59 11.17 -0.91 12.87
N ARG A 60 10.65 -1.30 14.04
CA ARG A 60 10.88 -2.64 14.61
C ARG A 60 9.88 -3.64 14.03
N TYR A 61 10.26 -4.92 14.00
CA TYR A 61 9.33 -6.00 13.67
C TYR A 61 8.15 -6.03 14.67
N PRO A 62 6.90 -6.25 14.22
CA PRO A 62 6.48 -6.53 12.84
C PRO A 62 6.16 -5.29 11.99
N GLU A 63 6.26 -4.07 12.53
CA GLU A 63 5.88 -2.84 11.82
C GLU A 63 6.74 -2.54 10.58
N ASN A 64 7.92 -3.15 10.48
CA ASN A 64 8.79 -3.08 9.30
C ASN A 64 8.38 -4.01 8.14
N THR A 65 7.34 -4.83 8.31
CA THR A 65 6.82 -5.73 7.27
C THR A 65 5.65 -5.05 6.52
N ASN A 66 5.57 -5.24 5.18
CA ASN A 66 4.52 -4.66 4.32
C ASN A 66 4.28 -3.16 4.50
N THR A 67 5.36 -2.37 4.49
CA THR A 67 5.28 -0.90 4.61
C THR A 67 4.74 -0.25 3.34
N ILE A 68 4.31 1.02 3.45
CA ILE A 68 3.91 1.85 2.30
C ILE A 68 5.00 1.93 1.22
N ALA A 69 6.29 1.84 1.60
CA ALA A 69 7.40 1.77 0.66
C ALA A 69 7.34 0.49 -0.21
N SER A 70 7.09 -0.66 0.41
CA SER A 70 6.92 -1.94 -0.31
C SER A 70 5.71 -1.90 -1.25
N GLN A 71 4.60 -1.33 -0.80
CA GLN A 71 3.39 -1.20 -1.62
C GLN A 71 3.64 -0.31 -2.84
N ILE A 72 4.25 0.86 -2.67
CA ILE A 72 4.59 1.76 -3.79
C ILE A 72 5.54 1.06 -4.78
N ASN A 73 6.57 0.36 -4.30
CA ASN A 73 7.48 -0.39 -5.17
C ASN A 73 6.75 -1.46 -5.98
N TRP A 74 5.84 -2.20 -5.33
CA TRP A 74 5.03 -3.23 -5.97
C TRP A 74 4.15 -2.62 -7.08
N LEU A 75 3.47 -1.51 -6.79
CA LEU A 75 2.63 -0.79 -7.76
C LEU A 75 3.43 -0.26 -8.96
N LEU A 76 4.65 0.26 -8.72
CA LEU A 76 5.51 0.77 -9.79
C LEU A 76 6.06 -0.35 -10.68
N ASN A 77 6.32 -1.53 -10.13
CA ASN A 77 6.63 -2.71 -10.92
C ASN A 77 5.41 -3.17 -11.72
N TRP A 78 4.22 -3.15 -11.12
CA TRP A 78 2.96 -3.48 -11.80
C TRP A 78 2.72 -2.62 -13.05
N LYS A 79 2.96 -1.30 -13.00
CA LYS A 79 2.84 -0.40 -14.17
C LYS A 79 3.77 -0.80 -15.34
N ARG A 80 4.91 -1.46 -15.06
CA ARG A 80 5.89 -1.84 -16.09
C ARG A 80 5.58 -3.17 -16.76
N GLU A 81 4.89 -4.05 -16.06
CA GLU A 81 4.68 -5.45 -16.46
C GLU A 81 3.23 -5.70 -16.89
N ILE A 82 2.56 -4.73 -17.54
CA ILE A 82 1.13 -4.82 -17.92
C ILE A 82 0.92 -5.97 -18.92
N ASN A 83 0.74 -7.16 -18.36
CA ASN A 83 0.13 -8.34 -18.93
C ASN A 83 -0.58 -9.05 -17.77
N ASP A 84 -1.92 -9.03 -17.85
CA ASP A 84 -2.85 -9.95 -17.20
C ASP A 84 -3.32 -9.76 -15.75
N ARG A 85 -4.59 -10.16 -15.60
CA ARG A 85 -5.43 -10.25 -14.40
C ARG A 85 -4.79 -10.97 -13.19
N ILE A 86 -3.66 -11.66 -13.40
CA ILE A 86 -2.88 -12.36 -12.36
C ILE A 86 -2.39 -11.38 -11.28
N TYR A 87 -2.09 -10.13 -11.63
CA TYR A 87 -1.59 -9.16 -10.65
C TYR A 87 -2.67 -8.65 -9.69
N PHE A 88 -3.94 -8.56 -10.09
CA PHE A 88 -5.04 -8.30 -9.15
C PHE A 88 -5.19 -9.45 -8.15
N GLN A 89 -4.96 -10.69 -8.59
CA GLN A 89 -4.96 -11.84 -7.69
C GLN A 89 -3.86 -11.71 -6.63
N ILE A 90 -2.63 -11.33 -7.02
CA ILE A 90 -1.54 -11.09 -6.07
C ILE A 90 -1.89 -9.95 -5.10
N PHE A 91 -2.44 -8.85 -5.59
CA PHE A 91 -2.91 -7.74 -4.75
C PHE A 91 -3.91 -8.19 -3.70
N PHE A 92 -4.94 -8.95 -4.10
CA PHE A 92 -5.93 -9.45 -3.17
C PHE A 92 -5.38 -10.50 -2.20
N ASN A 93 -4.43 -11.34 -2.63
CA ASN A 93 -3.75 -12.29 -1.74
C ASN A 93 -2.97 -11.56 -0.63
N ASP A 94 -2.36 -10.42 -0.93
CA ASP A 94 -1.67 -9.62 0.09
C ASP A 94 -2.65 -8.99 1.09
N ILE A 95 -3.82 -8.54 0.64
CA ILE A 95 -4.90 -8.09 1.53
C ILE A 95 -5.44 -9.25 2.36
N GLU A 96 -5.61 -10.42 1.75
CA GLU A 96 -6.10 -11.64 2.42
C GLU A 96 -5.17 -12.05 3.56
N ARG A 97 -3.85 -12.07 3.35
CA ARG A 97 -2.86 -12.33 4.40
C ARG A 97 -2.94 -11.35 5.57
N GLU A 98 -3.26 -10.08 5.31
CA GLU A 98 -3.49 -9.11 6.39
C GLU A 98 -4.83 -9.39 7.11
N PHE A 99 -5.85 -9.81 6.36
CA PHE A 99 -7.18 -10.14 6.87
C PHE A 99 -7.22 -11.45 7.67
N GLU A 100 -6.35 -12.43 7.40
CA GLU A 100 -6.26 -13.70 8.14
C GLU A 100 -6.14 -13.49 9.66
N LYS A 101 -5.48 -12.40 10.09
CA LYS A 101 -5.38 -12.03 11.51
C LYS A 101 -6.72 -11.66 12.13
N ILE A 102 -7.62 -11.06 11.36
CA ILE A 102 -9.00 -10.75 11.75
C ILE A 102 -9.85 -12.02 11.67
N ASP A 103 -9.70 -12.79 10.59
CA ASP A 103 -10.50 -13.99 10.35
C ASP A 103 -10.28 -15.06 11.44
N HIS A 104 -9.08 -15.11 12.05
CA HIS A 104 -8.82 -15.94 13.24
C HIS A 104 -9.84 -15.73 14.37
N TYR A 105 -10.30 -14.49 14.57
CA TYR A 105 -11.29 -14.12 15.60
C TYR A 105 -12.75 -14.42 15.19
N HIS A 106 -12.99 -14.95 13.98
CA HIS A 106 -14.30 -15.50 13.62
C HIS A 106 -14.50 -16.93 14.14
N SER A 107 -13.45 -17.56 14.67
CA SER A 107 -13.57 -18.82 15.40
C SER A 107 -14.43 -18.65 16.65
N PRO A 108 -15.40 -19.53 16.92
CA PRO A 108 -16.22 -19.47 18.13
C PRO A 108 -15.41 -19.72 19.42
N TYR A 109 -14.15 -20.13 19.29
CA TYR A 109 -13.25 -20.43 20.40
C TYR A 109 -12.30 -19.27 20.73
N VAL A 110 -12.37 -18.15 20.01
CA VAL A 110 -11.51 -16.99 20.22
C VAL A 110 -12.38 -15.81 20.66
N GLU A 111 -12.09 -15.27 21.83
CA GLU A 111 -12.78 -14.09 22.34
C GLU A 111 -12.26 -12.83 21.65
N LYS A 112 -13.18 -11.98 21.18
CA LYS A 112 -12.83 -10.68 20.61
C LYS A 112 -12.38 -9.75 21.74
N ASP A 113 -11.13 -9.33 21.68
CA ASP A 113 -10.51 -8.46 22.66
C ASP A 113 -10.09 -7.11 22.04
N LYS A 114 -9.39 -6.28 22.82
CA LYS A 114 -8.88 -5.00 22.33
C LYS A 114 -7.89 -5.14 21.16
N VAL A 115 -7.24 -6.29 21.01
CA VAL A 115 -6.34 -6.56 19.88
C VAL A 115 -7.16 -6.72 18.61
N TYR A 116 -8.26 -7.48 18.66
CA TYR A 116 -9.22 -7.56 17.57
C TYR A 116 -9.73 -6.19 17.12
N ASP A 117 -10.20 -5.37 18.06
CA ASP A 117 -10.75 -4.04 17.75
C ASP A 117 -9.72 -3.17 17.00
N LYS A 118 -8.47 -3.19 17.46
CA LYS A 118 -7.36 -2.45 16.83
C LYS A 118 -7.02 -2.99 15.43
N LEU A 119 -7.06 -4.31 15.23
CA LEU A 119 -6.83 -4.93 13.92
C LEU A 119 -7.93 -4.52 12.93
N VAL A 120 -9.19 -4.60 13.35
CA VAL A 120 -10.35 -4.18 12.56
C VAL A 120 -10.28 -2.70 12.21
N GLU A 121 -10.01 -1.84 13.18
CA GLU A 121 -9.92 -0.39 12.96
C GLU A 121 -8.82 -0.05 11.94
N ASN A 122 -7.62 -0.63 12.09
CA ASN A 122 -6.51 -0.41 11.17
C ASN A 122 -6.82 -0.94 9.77
N PHE A 123 -7.45 -2.11 9.66
CA PHE A 123 -7.82 -2.68 8.38
C PHE A 123 -8.87 -1.83 7.65
N LYS A 124 -9.92 -1.39 8.36
CA LYS A 124 -10.93 -0.47 7.82
C LYS A 124 -10.30 0.85 7.36
N LYS A 125 -9.45 1.47 8.19
CA LYS A 125 -8.69 2.68 7.81
C LYS A 125 -7.88 2.48 6.53
N LYS A 126 -7.23 1.33 6.39
CA LYS A 126 -6.36 1.02 5.25
C LYS A 126 -7.10 0.62 3.97
N TYR A 127 -8.33 0.13 4.04
CA TYR A 127 -8.97 -0.51 2.88
C TYR A 127 -10.37 0.01 2.52
N THR A 128 -11.06 0.76 3.39
CA THR A 128 -12.33 1.39 3.02
C THR A 128 -12.12 2.39 1.88
N GLU A 129 -12.88 2.21 0.79
CA GLU A 129 -12.83 3.02 -0.45
C GLU A 129 -11.43 3.13 -1.10
N TYR A 130 -10.55 2.16 -0.81
CA TYR A 130 -9.16 2.21 -1.28
C TYR A 130 -9.00 1.67 -2.71
N ALA A 131 -8.26 2.42 -3.53
CA ALA A 131 -7.59 1.91 -4.72
C ALA A 131 -6.21 2.60 -4.86
N PRO A 132 -5.20 1.93 -5.45
CA PRO A 132 -3.91 2.55 -5.73
C PRO A 132 -4.01 3.81 -6.59
N LEU A 133 -3.58 4.96 -6.05
CA LEU A 133 -3.81 6.25 -6.69
C LEU A 133 -2.86 6.52 -7.85
N GLY A 134 -3.42 6.94 -9.00
CA GLY A 134 -2.66 7.30 -10.20
C GLY A 134 -2.12 6.10 -10.99
N PHE A 135 -2.46 4.87 -10.58
CA PHE A 135 -2.04 3.63 -11.23
C PHE A 135 -3.09 3.06 -12.19
N LEU A 136 -4.37 3.36 -11.96
CA LEU A 136 -5.49 2.66 -12.56
C LEU A 136 -6.40 3.60 -13.31
N ASN A 137 -7.14 3.05 -14.28
CA ASN A 137 -8.28 3.75 -14.85
C ASN A 137 -9.47 3.67 -13.86
N GLN A 138 -10.53 4.44 -14.13
CA GLN A 138 -11.68 4.51 -13.23
C GLN A 138 -12.41 3.16 -13.06
N GLU A 139 -12.44 2.33 -14.09
CA GLU A 139 -13.11 1.02 -14.06
C GLU A 139 -12.38 0.07 -13.12
N ASP A 140 -11.06 -0.02 -13.24
CA ASP A 140 -10.18 -0.83 -12.37
C ASP A 140 -10.20 -0.34 -10.91
N GLU A 141 -10.23 0.99 -10.68
CA GLU A 141 -10.39 1.54 -9.33
C GLU A 141 -11.71 1.11 -8.70
N ASN A 142 -12.81 1.19 -9.45
CA ASN A 142 -14.12 0.81 -8.96
C ASN A 142 -14.18 -0.69 -8.67
N TYR A 143 -13.63 -1.51 -9.57
CA TYR A 143 -13.52 -2.95 -9.39
C TYR A 143 -12.74 -3.31 -8.12
N ILE A 144 -11.58 -2.71 -7.87
CA ILE A 144 -10.80 -2.96 -6.65
C ILE A 144 -11.61 -2.60 -5.40
N LYS A 145 -12.21 -1.42 -5.36
CA LYS A 145 -12.99 -0.96 -4.19
C LYS A 145 -14.14 -1.92 -3.89
N GLU A 146 -14.86 -2.34 -4.93
CA GLU A 146 -15.97 -3.28 -4.82
C GLU A 146 -15.51 -4.64 -4.30
N GLU A 147 -14.42 -5.19 -4.85
CA GLU A 147 -13.89 -6.49 -4.45
C GLU A 147 -13.33 -6.47 -3.01
N ILE A 148 -12.64 -5.39 -2.61
CA ILE A 148 -12.18 -5.23 -1.22
C ILE A 148 -13.38 -5.24 -0.27
N ASN A 149 -14.44 -4.50 -0.62
CA ASN A 149 -15.63 -4.42 0.20
C ASN A 149 -16.33 -5.77 0.34
N LYS A 150 -16.57 -6.47 -0.78
CA LYS A 150 -17.23 -7.77 -0.82
C LYS A 150 -16.42 -8.87 -0.13
N LYS A 151 -15.12 -8.96 -0.39
CA LYS A 151 -14.29 -10.08 0.09
C LYS A 151 -13.86 -9.94 1.54
N PHE A 152 -13.72 -8.71 2.04
CA PHE A 152 -13.11 -8.47 3.35
C PHE A 152 -13.97 -7.59 4.26
N LEU A 153 -14.33 -6.37 3.84
CA LEU A 153 -14.95 -5.40 4.77
C LEU A 153 -16.34 -5.84 5.26
N GLN A 154 -17.17 -6.41 4.39
CA GLN A 154 -18.49 -6.92 4.76
C GLN A 154 -18.45 -8.12 5.71
N ARG A 155 -17.31 -8.81 5.81
CA ARG A 155 -17.13 -9.95 6.73
C ARG A 155 -16.78 -9.52 8.16
N ILE A 156 -16.45 -8.25 8.38
CA ILE A 156 -16.08 -7.75 9.70
C ILE A 156 -17.35 -7.36 10.47
N VAL A 157 -17.71 -8.19 11.47
CA VAL A 157 -18.85 -7.99 12.38
C VAL A 157 -18.43 -7.39 13.70
#